data_AF-A0A7W3Y128-F1
#
_entry.id   AF-A0A7W3Y128-F1
#
_cell.length_a   1.000
_cell.length_b   1.000
_cell.length_c   1.000
_cell.angle_alpha   90.00
_cell.angle_beta   90.00
_cell.angle_gamma   90.00
#
_symmetry.space_group_name_H-M   'P 1'
#
loop_
_entity.id
_entity.type
_entity.pdbx_description
1 polymer ?
#
loop_
_entity_poly.entity_id
_entity_poly.type
_entity_poly.pdbx_seq_one_letter_code
_entity_poly.pdbx_strand_id
1 'polypeptide(L)'
;GGIAAVTSNGESFGMTIVEAMRCGVPVVSTDCPYGPGEIITHGENGVLVPIPEGVRGIARALRRLMDDPAERARLGEAGRERARAYDPERIAGRWLELIGECAERRRAAGKSAAGPAARGAGRRSERAGAPGDPAEPAGGEEAVRARGVPEPDNRR
;
A
#
# COMPACT_ATOMS: atom_id res chain seq x y z
N GLY A 1 -22.35 2.46 -20.05
CA GLY A 1 -21.19 2.22 -19.19
C GLY A 1 -21.67 1.91 -17.79
N GLY A 2 -20.91 1.12 -17.02
CA GLY A 2 -21.23 0.82 -15.62
C GLY A 2 -20.79 1.92 -14.65
N ILE A 3 -21.01 1.66 -13.36
CA ILE A 3 -20.51 2.44 -12.21
C ILE A 3 -19.97 1.41 -11.22
N ALA A 4 -18.80 1.66 -10.63
CA ALA A 4 -18.25 0.82 -9.57
C ALA A 4 -18.69 1.36 -8.19
N ALA A 5 -19.11 0.47 -7.29
CA ALA A 5 -19.46 0.81 -5.91
C ALA A 5 -18.53 0.07 -4.95
N VAL A 6 -17.83 0.82 -4.09
CA VAL A 6 -16.95 0.27 -3.04
C VAL A 6 -17.54 0.72 -1.69
N THR A 7 -18.21 -0.19 -0.99
CA THR A 7 -19.05 0.13 0.18
C THR A 7 -18.53 -0.49 1.47
N SER A 8 -17.22 -0.60 1.59
CA SER A 8 -16.55 -1.17 2.77
C SER A 8 -16.40 -0.12 3.88
N ASN A 9 -16.27 -0.58 5.12
CA ASN A 9 -16.11 0.27 6.30
C ASN A 9 -14.63 0.54 6.64
N GLY A 10 -13.69 -0.03 5.88
CA GLY A 10 -12.25 0.20 6.07
C GLY A 10 -11.41 -0.52 5.02
N GLU A 11 -10.42 0.19 4.47
CA GLU A 11 -9.61 -0.25 3.35
C GLU A 11 -8.12 -0.21 3.70
N SER A 12 -7.30 -1.03 3.04
CA SER A 12 -5.83 -0.90 3.15
C SER A 12 -5.26 0.13 2.18
N PHE A 13 -5.87 0.24 1.00
CA PHE A 13 -5.47 1.18 -0.06
C PHE A 13 -6.59 1.37 -1.10
N GLY A 14 -7.30 0.30 -1.46
CA GLY A 14 -8.40 0.36 -2.43
C GLY A 14 -7.97 0.09 -3.88
N MET A 15 -7.20 -0.98 -4.13
CA MET A 15 -6.79 -1.38 -5.50
C MET A 15 -7.96 -1.47 -6.49
N THR A 16 -9.11 -1.98 -6.06
CA THR A 16 -10.34 -2.05 -6.87
C THR A 16 -10.83 -0.67 -7.35
N ILE A 17 -10.57 0.41 -6.58
CA ILE A 17 -10.86 1.78 -7.00
C ILE A 17 -9.93 2.17 -8.15
N VAL A 18 -8.63 1.91 -8.02
CA VAL A 18 -7.62 2.19 -9.06
C VAL A 18 -7.92 1.40 -10.34
N GLU A 19 -8.29 0.12 -10.23
CA GLU A 19 -8.64 -0.74 -11.36
C GLU A 19 -9.90 -0.27 -12.10
N ALA A 20 -10.97 0.06 -11.37
CA ALA A 20 -12.19 0.63 -11.94
C ALA A 20 -11.91 1.97 -12.65
N MET A 21 -11.17 2.85 -11.99
CA MET A 21 -10.71 4.12 -12.56
C MET A 21 -9.86 3.90 -13.83
N ARG A 22 -8.91 2.96 -13.83
CA ARG A 22 -8.07 2.62 -15.00
C ARG A 22 -8.92 2.21 -16.21
N CYS A 23 -10.00 1.48 -15.98
CA CYS A 23 -10.97 1.12 -17.02
C CYS A 23 -11.82 2.31 -17.52
N GLY A 24 -11.79 3.46 -16.84
CA GLY A 24 -12.68 4.61 -17.06
C GLY A 24 -14.08 4.39 -16.52
N VAL A 25 -14.23 3.49 -15.53
CA VAL A 25 -15.49 3.29 -14.81
C VAL A 25 -15.51 4.26 -13.62
N PRO A 26 -16.49 5.17 -13.53
CA PRO A 26 -16.59 6.08 -12.39
C PRO A 26 -16.88 5.30 -11.11
N VAL A 27 -16.25 5.73 -10.02
CA VAL A 27 -16.33 5.07 -8.70
C VAL A 27 -17.18 5.90 -7.73
N VAL A 28 -18.09 5.22 -7.04
CA VAL A 28 -18.72 5.69 -5.81
C VAL A 28 -18.14 4.86 -4.66
N SER A 29 -17.49 5.49 -3.70
CA SER A 29 -16.93 4.84 -2.52
C SER A 29 -17.53 5.40 -1.23
N THR A 30 -17.61 4.57 -0.19
CA THR A 30 -17.61 5.07 1.18
C THR A 30 -16.32 5.85 1.46
N ASP A 31 -16.43 6.91 2.24
CA ASP A 31 -15.32 7.71 2.76
C ASP A 31 -14.81 7.07 4.06
N CYS A 32 -14.22 5.88 3.94
CA CYS A 32 -13.66 5.15 5.07
C CYS A 32 -12.21 5.57 5.35
N PRO A 33 -11.74 5.48 6.62
CA PRO A 33 -10.36 5.80 6.96
C PRO A 33 -9.37 4.90 6.20
N TYR A 34 -8.36 5.55 5.60
CA TYR A 34 -7.26 4.94 4.83
C TYR A 34 -7.72 4.28 3.51
N GLY A 35 -7.20 4.75 2.38
CA GLY A 35 -7.56 4.26 1.04
C GLY A 35 -8.43 5.21 0.20
N PRO A 36 -9.77 5.17 0.24
CA PRO A 36 -10.61 5.84 -0.76
C PRO A 36 -10.35 7.35 -0.91
N GLY A 37 -10.20 8.08 0.19
CA GLY A 37 -9.89 9.52 0.17
C GLY A 37 -8.47 9.87 -0.29
N GLU A 38 -7.56 8.91 -0.39
CA GLU A 38 -6.21 9.11 -0.94
C GLU A 38 -6.21 9.01 -2.48
N ILE A 39 -7.16 8.26 -3.04
CA ILE A 39 -7.31 8.04 -4.48
C ILE A 39 -8.34 9.02 -5.06
N ILE A 40 -9.53 9.09 -4.45
CA ILE A 40 -10.69 9.84 -4.91
C ILE A 40 -10.66 11.26 -4.34
N THR A 41 -10.88 12.24 -5.21
CA THR A 41 -11.24 13.61 -4.84
C THR A 41 -12.71 13.79 -5.20
N HIS A 42 -13.56 13.99 -4.18
CA HIS A 42 -15.02 13.99 -4.33
C HIS A 42 -15.49 15.00 -5.38
N GLY A 43 -16.28 14.54 -6.36
CA GLY A 43 -16.82 15.36 -7.43
C GLY A 43 -15.85 15.64 -8.58
N GLU A 44 -14.54 15.46 -8.38
CA GLU A 44 -13.53 15.68 -9.43
C GLU A 44 -13.33 14.42 -10.28
N ASN A 45 -12.93 13.31 -9.64
CA ASN A 45 -12.54 12.05 -10.29
C ASN A 45 -13.33 10.81 -9.78
N GLY A 46 -14.20 11.00 -8.79
CA GLY A 46 -15.10 9.99 -8.25
C GLY A 46 -16.06 10.60 -7.23
N VAL A 47 -16.79 9.77 -6.49
CA VAL A 47 -17.71 10.22 -5.43
C VAL A 47 -17.38 9.52 -4.13
N LEU A 48 -17.04 10.31 -3.10
CA LEU A 48 -16.95 9.83 -1.71
C LEU A 48 -18.29 10.06 -1.00
N VAL A 49 -18.75 9.07 -0.24
CA VAL A 49 -19.96 9.14 0.58
C VAL A 49 -19.57 8.97 2.05
N PRO A 50 -19.84 9.96 2.93
CA PRO A 50 -19.53 9.84 4.35
C PRO A 50 -20.14 8.58 4.97
N ILE A 51 -19.36 7.84 5.78
CA ILE A 51 -19.83 6.63 6.48
C ILE A 51 -21.20 6.82 7.16
N PRO A 52 -21.50 7.94 7.87
CA PRO A 52 -22.80 8.14 8.51
C PRO A 52 -24.01 8.19 7.57
N GLU A 53 -23.84 8.43 6.25
CA GLU A 53 -24.95 8.33 5.29
C GLU A 53 -25.25 6.88 4.85
N GLY A 54 -24.26 5.99 4.99
CA GLY A 54 -24.35 4.56 4.68
C GLY A 54 -25.08 4.24 3.36
N VAL A 55 -26.00 3.28 3.43
CA VAL A 55 -26.79 2.80 2.29
C VAL A 55 -27.56 3.94 1.59
N ARG A 56 -28.05 4.94 2.33
CA ARG A 56 -28.83 6.06 1.76
C ARG A 56 -27.96 7.00 0.94
N GLY A 57 -26.74 7.29 1.41
CA GLY A 57 -25.76 8.10 0.69
C GLY A 57 -25.30 7.41 -0.59
N ILE A 58 -24.94 6.11 -0.50
CA ILE A 58 -24.52 5.32 -1.66
C ILE A 58 -25.64 5.23 -2.70
N ALA A 59 -26.88 4.93 -2.29
CA ALA A 59 -28.02 4.87 -3.21
C ALA A 59 -28.30 6.23 -3.89
N ARG A 60 -28.14 7.35 -3.17
CA ARG A 60 -28.26 8.71 -3.73
C ARG A 60 -27.18 8.98 -4.78
N ALA A 61 -25.93 8.66 -4.47
CA ALA A 61 -24.78 8.86 -5.35
C ALA A 61 -24.87 8.01 -6.62
N LEU A 62 -25.22 6.71 -6.48
CA LEU A 62 -25.44 5.81 -7.60
C LEU A 62 -26.59 6.30 -8.49
N ARG A 63 -27.73 6.70 -7.91
CA ARG A 63 -28.88 7.21 -8.67
C ARG A 63 -28.50 8.47 -9.46
N ARG A 64 -27.82 9.44 -8.83
CA ARG A 64 -27.30 10.64 -9.51
C ARG A 64 -26.47 10.28 -10.74
N LEU A 65 -25.52 9.35 -10.62
CA LEU A 65 -24.68 8.93 -11.74
C LEU A 65 -25.39 8.02 -12.75
N MET A 66 -26.50 7.36 -12.39
CA MET A 66 -27.35 6.65 -13.37
C MET A 66 -28.16 7.63 -14.20
N ASP A 67 -28.76 8.63 -13.53
CA ASP A 67 -29.64 9.64 -14.12
C ASP A 67 -28.87 10.70 -14.95
N ASP A 68 -27.59 10.95 -14.68
CA ASP A 68 -26.71 11.84 -15.46
C ASP A 68 -25.60 11.08 -16.22
N PRO A 69 -25.80 10.74 -17.51
CA PRO A 69 -24.77 10.16 -18.37
C PRO A 69 -23.53 11.03 -18.61
N ALA A 70 -23.66 12.35 -18.56
CA ALA A 70 -22.57 13.29 -18.84
C ALA A 70 -21.64 13.42 -17.64
N GLU A 71 -22.19 13.58 -16.43
CA GLU A 71 -21.39 13.50 -15.20
C GLU A 71 -20.70 12.13 -15.08
N ARG A 72 -21.43 11.04 -15.33
CA ARG A 72 -20.88 9.68 -15.31
C ARG A 72 -19.69 9.51 -16.27
N ALA A 73 -19.79 10.04 -17.50
CA ALA A 73 -18.69 10.00 -18.47
C ALA A 73 -17.50 10.88 -18.04
N ARG A 74 -17.77 12.11 -17.55
CA ARG A 74 -16.74 13.04 -17.05
C ARG A 74 -15.93 12.45 -15.89
N LEU A 75 -16.62 11.86 -14.91
CA LEU A 75 -15.97 11.22 -13.75
C LEU A 75 -15.21 9.96 -14.17
N GLY A 76 -15.70 9.18 -15.15
CA GLY A 76 -14.98 8.03 -15.69
C GLY A 76 -13.63 8.43 -16.30
N GLU A 77 -13.60 9.48 -17.12
CA GLU A 77 -12.35 9.96 -17.72
C GLU A 77 -11.41 10.62 -16.69
N ALA A 78 -11.94 11.45 -15.78
CA ALA A 78 -11.15 12.04 -14.71
C ALA A 78 -10.55 10.98 -13.76
N GLY A 79 -11.30 9.91 -13.48
CA GLY A 79 -10.80 8.71 -12.79
C GLY A 79 -9.67 8.03 -13.56
N ARG A 80 -9.82 7.82 -14.87
CA ARG A 80 -8.78 7.22 -15.73
C ARG A 80 -7.49 8.02 -15.72
N GLU A 81 -7.56 9.35 -15.78
CA GLU A 81 -6.39 10.22 -15.64
C GLU A 81 -5.78 10.12 -14.24
N ARG A 82 -6.60 10.12 -13.18
CA ARG A 82 -6.15 9.95 -11.79
C ARG A 82 -5.41 8.62 -11.57
N ALA A 83 -5.89 7.53 -12.17
CA ALA A 83 -5.31 6.20 -12.07
C ALA A 83 -3.85 6.13 -12.56
N ARG A 84 -3.45 6.97 -13.52
CA ARG A 84 -2.06 7.03 -14.06
C ARG A 84 -1.00 7.34 -13.01
N ALA A 85 -1.39 7.91 -11.86
CA ALA A 85 -0.48 8.14 -10.74
C ALA A 85 0.02 6.85 -10.09
N TYR A 86 -0.66 5.72 -10.31
CA TYR A 86 -0.44 4.43 -9.66
C TYR A 86 0.12 3.36 -10.60
N ASP A 87 0.55 3.74 -11.80
CA ASP A 87 1.02 2.81 -12.84
C ASP A 87 2.24 2.01 -12.36
N PRO A 88 2.28 0.67 -12.58
CA PRO A 88 3.36 -0.18 -12.09
C PRO A 88 4.75 0.31 -12.46
N GLU A 89 4.94 0.80 -13.69
CA GLU A 89 6.21 1.34 -14.18
C GLU A 89 6.62 2.61 -13.42
N ARG A 90 5.65 3.49 -13.13
CA ARG A 90 5.86 4.74 -12.36
C ARG A 90 6.21 4.45 -10.91
N ILE A 91 5.52 3.48 -10.29
CA ILE A 91 5.78 3.08 -8.90
C ILE A 91 7.11 2.33 -8.79
N ALA A 92 7.40 1.40 -9.71
CA ALA A 92 8.68 0.68 -9.76
C ALA A 92 9.86 1.64 -9.98
N GLY A 93 9.74 2.64 -10.85
CA GLY A 93 10.77 3.66 -11.05
C GLY A 93 11.16 4.38 -9.76
N ARG A 94 10.16 4.83 -8.98
CA ARG A 94 10.38 5.48 -7.67
C ARG A 94 11.04 4.56 -6.64
N TRP A 95 10.70 3.27 -6.65
CA TRP A 95 11.35 2.28 -5.78
C TRP A 95 12.81 2.04 -6.18
N LEU A 96 13.10 1.91 -7.47
CA LEU A 96 14.46 1.72 -7.98
C LEU A 96 15.37 2.92 -7.67
N GLU A 97 14.84 4.14 -7.81
CA GLU A 97 15.51 5.39 -7.41
C GLU A 97 15.88 5.37 -5.92
N LEU A 98 14.90 5.16 -5.03
CA LEU A 98 15.10 5.11 -3.58
C LEU A 98 16.09 4.01 -3.14
N ILE A 99 16.01 2.83 -3.74
CA ILE A 99 16.92 1.71 -3.48
C ILE A 99 18.34 2.06 -3.96
N GLY A 100 18.47 2.68 -5.13
CA GLY A 100 19.74 3.17 -5.67
C GLY A 100 20.41 4.19 -4.75
N GLU A 101 19.68 5.19 -4.28
CA GLU A 101 20.18 6.16 -3.30
C GLU A 101 20.65 5.48 -2.00
N CYS A 102 19.86 4.54 -1.47
CA CYS A 102 20.20 3.81 -0.26
C CYS A 102 21.48 2.98 -0.44
N ALA A 103 21.67 2.37 -1.61
CA ALA A 103 22.89 1.64 -1.95
C ALA A 103 24.12 2.57 -2.01
N GLU A 104 24.00 3.75 -2.63
CA GLU A 104 25.11 4.72 -2.69
C GLU A 104 25.44 5.34 -1.33
N ARG A 105 24.43 5.70 -0.52
CA ARG A 105 24.64 6.14 0.88
C ARG A 105 25.42 5.10 1.68
N ARG A 106 25.06 3.81 1.56
CA ARG A 106 25.78 2.70 2.22
C ARG A 106 27.20 2.52 1.69
N ARG A 107 27.43 2.64 0.37
CA ARG A 107 28.77 2.57 -0.25
C ARG A 107 29.67 3.71 0.23
N ALA A 108 29.15 4.93 0.31
CA ALA A 108 29.90 6.09 0.81
C ALA A 108 30.29 5.93 2.28
N ALA A 109 29.34 5.54 3.15
CA ALA A 109 29.63 5.29 4.57
C ALA A 109 30.68 4.18 4.78
N GLY A 110 30.61 3.09 4.01
CA GLY A 110 31.60 2.01 4.06
C GLY A 110 33.01 2.42 3.61
N LYS A 111 33.12 3.35 2.65
CA LYS A 111 34.42 3.90 2.20
C LYS A 111 35.05 4.82 3.25
N SER A 112 34.25 5.64 3.95
CA SER A 112 34.75 6.52 5.02
C SER A 112 35.19 5.79 6.29
N ALA A 113 34.69 4.57 6.54
CA ALA A 113 35.14 3.73 7.65
C ALA A 113 36.49 3.02 7.39
N ALA A 114 36.91 2.92 6.13
CA ALA A 114 38.17 2.28 5.72
C ALA A 114 39.35 3.28 5.79
N GLY A 115 39.72 3.68 7.00
CA GLY A 115 41.00 4.37 7.26
C GLY A 115 42.21 3.50 6.84
N PRO A 116 43.40 4.10 6.62
CA PRO A 116 44.53 3.39 6.02
C PRO A 116 45.05 2.27 6.94
N ALA A 117 44.75 1.03 6.56
CA ALA A 117 45.24 -0.16 7.26
C ALA A 117 46.77 -0.19 7.25
N ALA A 118 47.36 -0.18 8.44
CA ALA A 118 48.80 -0.18 8.62
C ALA A 118 49.44 -1.45 8.01
N ARG A 119 50.53 -1.26 7.26
CA ARG A 119 51.32 -2.37 6.71
C ARG A 119 52.05 -3.09 7.83
N GLY A 120 51.69 -4.34 8.10
CA GLY A 120 52.37 -5.23 9.06
C GLY A 120 52.38 -6.67 8.56
N ALA A 121 53.52 -7.13 8.05
CA ALA A 121 53.71 -8.52 7.61
C ALA A 121 54.04 -9.42 8.83
N GLY A 122 53.45 -10.63 8.92
CA GLY A 122 53.48 -11.38 10.19
C GLY A 122 53.18 -12.88 10.18
N ARG A 123 53.68 -13.66 9.20
CA ARG A 123 53.90 -15.13 9.22
C ARG A 123 52.68 -16.10 9.38
N ARG A 124 52.83 -17.29 8.78
CA ARG A 124 51.93 -18.47 8.87
C ARG A 124 52.26 -19.37 10.08
N SER A 125 51.22 -20.00 10.65
CA SER A 125 51.21 -21.37 11.24
C SER A 125 49.79 -21.77 11.71
N GLU A 126 49.23 -22.98 11.50
CA GLU A 126 49.28 -23.85 10.30
C GLU A 126 48.00 -24.72 10.15
N ARG A 127 47.87 -25.91 10.78
CA ARG A 127 46.64 -26.78 10.78
C ARG A 127 46.55 -27.71 12.00
N ALA A 128 45.33 -27.96 12.50
CA ALA A 128 44.61 -29.27 12.43
C ALA A 128 43.56 -29.44 13.56
N GLY A 129 42.41 -30.06 13.27
CA GLY A 129 41.50 -30.63 14.29
C GLY A 129 40.02 -30.26 14.17
N ALA A 130 39.26 -31.03 13.39
CA ALA A 130 37.84 -31.32 13.62
C ALA A 130 37.76 -32.75 14.26
N PRO A 131 36.67 -33.22 14.91
CA PRO A 131 35.27 -32.81 14.73
C PRO A 131 34.43 -32.68 16.02
N GLY A 132 33.13 -32.37 15.87
CA GLY A 132 32.13 -32.55 16.92
C GLY A 132 31.00 -31.52 16.85
N ASP A 133 29.84 -31.92 16.35
CA ASP A 133 28.61 -31.11 16.32
C ASP A 133 27.58 -31.69 17.30
N PRO A 134 27.01 -30.89 18.22
CA PRO A 134 25.85 -31.30 18.99
C PRO A 134 24.67 -30.31 18.91
N ALA A 135 23.64 -30.74 18.19
CA ALA A 135 22.21 -30.63 18.48
C ALA A 135 21.57 -29.27 18.89
N GLU A 136 20.57 -28.86 18.10
CA GLU A 136 19.54 -27.89 18.52
C GLU A 136 18.74 -28.38 19.74
N PRO A 137 18.37 -27.49 20.68
CA PRO A 137 17.23 -27.68 21.57
C PRO A 137 15.95 -27.08 20.95
N ALA A 138 14.88 -27.86 20.92
CA ALA A 138 13.57 -27.43 20.45
C ALA A 138 12.74 -26.72 21.54
N GLY A 139 11.76 -25.92 21.11
CA GLY A 139 10.58 -25.55 21.91
C GLY A 139 10.60 -24.16 22.53
N GLY A 140 9.59 -23.34 22.19
CA GLY A 140 9.45 -21.98 22.73
C GLY A 140 8.30 -21.14 22.14
N GLU A 141 7.17 -21.75 21.78
CA GLU A 141 5.96 -20.98 21.44
C GLU A 141 5.29 -20.50 22.73
N GLU A 142 5.57 -19.27 23.17
CA GLU A 142 4.85 -18.64 24.28
C GLU A 142 3.82 -17.62 23.79
N ALA A 143 2.56 -17.86 24.15
CA ALA A 143 1.41 -17.17 23.58
C ALA A 143 1.15 -15.80 24.22
N VAL A 144 1.24 -14.72 23.42
CA VAL A 144 0.72 -13.40 23.82
C VAL A 144 -0.79 -13.35 23.60
N ARG A 145 -1.56 -13.76 24.61
CA ARG A 145 -3.01 -13.54 24.63
C ARG A 145 -3.37 -12.13 25.12
N ALA A 146 -4.25 -11.49 24.34
CA ALA A 146 -5.26 -10.52 24.75
C ALA A 146 -4.82 -9.20 25.45
N ARG A 147 -4.88 -8.11 24.68
CA ARG A 147 -5.71 -6.96 25.08
C ARG A 147 -6.77 -6.76 24.01
N GLY A 148 -8.03 -6.99 24.36
CA GLY A 148 -9.15 -6.91 23.41
C GLY A 148 -9.47 -5.47 23.02
N VAL A 149 -9.61 -5.24 21.72
CA VAL A 149 -10.38 -4.10 21.19
C VAL A 149 -11.80 -4.65 20.95
N PRO A 150 -12.86 -4.04 21.48
CA PRO A 150 -14.22 -4.53 21.25
C PRO A 150 -14.63 -4.34 19.79
N GLU A 151 -15.25 -5.36 19.19
CA GLU A 151 -15.91 -5.23 17.89
C GLU A 151 -17.08 -4.23 17.98
N PRO A 152 -17.32 -3.40 16.94
CA PRO A 152 -18.53 -2.60 16.86
C PRO A 152 -19.74 -3.50 16.55
N ASP A 153 -20.75 -3.48 17.42
CA ASP A 153 -22.04 -4.16 17.19
C ASP A 153 -22.74 -3.57 15.97
N ASN A 154 -22.70 -4.30 14.86
CA ASN A 154 -23.21 -3.83 13.57
C ASN A 154 -24.66 -4.30 13.31
N ARG A 155 -25.50 -4.25 14.35
CA ARG A 155 -26.96 -4.45 14.24
C ARG A 155 -27.72 -3.13 14.28
N ARG A 156 -28.06 -2.58 13.11
CA ARG A 156 -29.23 -1.71 12.87
C ARG A 156 -29.50 -1.50 11.38
#